data_AF-A0A2D6A4C3-F1
#
_entry.id   AF-A0A2D6A4C3-F1
#
_cell.length_a   1.000
_cell.length_b   1.000
_cell.length_c   1.000
_cell.angle_alpha   90.00
_cell.angle_beta   90.00
_cell.angle_gamma   90.00
#
_symmetry.space_group_name_H-M   'P 1'
#
loop_
_entity.id
_entity.type
_entity.pdbx_description
1 polymer ?
#
loop_
_entity_poly.entity_id
_entity_poly.type
_entity_poly.pdbx_seq_one_letter_code
_entity_poly.pdbx_strand_id
1 'polypeptide(L)'
;MRPLTTACLALLALAGCHNQLRPFSTVEASEVTARRAAIRKLALTTTGTPACLELDALLDDAVLAGDVLFALERISDPEAERILVDRLHRASALPTSAIIRSLGARRAASAVPSLLTFAGAQRHLHAVIPALARIGDDRAEDVLRAALQSDTRYEADWLRFVEGVARRDPERAATLYVTTTETARLPQTRSAALLGLVRVDHADIERVALLQLASTNVRERHLSRALLVRRPPSGLATRVAARLGSTTAPMRGELLRLLTALRYVGARELVLREIQLDRDSRPAFQLLPSFDGDDIAEAALGGLRHERPDVRRAANDAVHQLAALRLATDDRNGARALVEATLLQPASDALLGESVDLAERIADPVLLPLLPTNSLLHQRVLKARLAIAANLTDKASRLRLLDEIARGSTDRGTRTGAIRQLKNLGADTSLYARAAGFLPRWHVLGSFPKATDPKSFEMHPFAAGPTLDQPFEVRGKPKRWKQHETIDADGHVDLTFLRPNSNAVAYAFLELDWPRAEKITLKVGSDDGVALWVNGQLAHANFTTRGIRTDNDTAKTHFLKGKNHLLVKVSQGGGGWEFCVRVADDKGKPIDLTR
;
A
#
# COMPACT_ATOMS: atom_id res chain seq x y z
N MET A 1 -36.24 17.06 26.14
CA MET A 1 -35.50 15.78 26.10
C MET A 1 -35.45 15.08 27.47
N ARG A 2 -36.60 14.83 28.13
CA ARG A 2 -36.69 14.07 29.40
C ARG A 2 -37.74 12.91 29.36
N PRO A 3 -37.57 11.86 28.54
CA PRO A 3 -38.31 10.61 28.80
C PRO A 3 -37.41 9.36 28.94
N LEU A 4 -36.14 9.41 28.54
CA LEU A 4 -35.27 8.23 28.47
C LEU A 4 -34.56 7.91 29.80
N THR A 5 -34.24 8.93 30.60
CA THR A 5 -33.54 8.79 31.89
C THR A 5 -34.44 8.16 32.95
N THR A 6 -35.70 8.61 33.03
CA THR A 6 -36.68 8.10 34.00
C THR A 6 -37.03 6.63 33.76
N ALA A 7 -37.08 6.19 32.50
CA ALA A 7 -37.30 4.79 32.15
C ALA A 7 -36.10 3.89 32.54
N CYS A 8 -34.87 4.38 32.39
CA CYS A 8 -33.67 3.65 32.80
C CYS A 8 -33.57 3.55 34.33
N LEU A 9 -33.86 4.63 35.07
CA LEU A 9 -33.89 4.62 36.53
C LEU A 9 -35.03 3.73 37.06
N ALA A 10 -36.22 3.76 36.44
CA ALA A 10 -37.32 2.87 36.80
C ALA A 10 -36.99 1.38 36.60
N LEU A 11 -36.24 1.04 35.55
CA LEU A 11 -35.73 -0.32 35.30
C LEU A 11 -34.69 -0.75 36.36
N LEU A 12 -33.93 0.17 36.95
CA LEU A 12 -32.97 -0.12 38.03
C LEU A 12 -33.67 -0.20 39.40
N ALA A 13 -34.64 0.67 39.67
CA ALA A 13 -35.39 0.73 40.93
C ALA A 13 -36.28 -0.51 41.17
N LEU A 14 -36.81 -1.13 40.11
CA LEU A 14 -37.60 -2.38 40.21
C LEU A 14 -36.80 -3.56 40.79
N ALA A 15 -35.47 -3.49 40.80
CA ALA A 15 -34.59 -4.56 41.28
C ALA A 15 -34.31 -4.53 42.80
N GLY A 16 -34.49 -3.40 43.49
CA GLY A 16 -34.25 -3.30 44.94
C GLY A 16 -35.24 -4.10 45.80
N CYS A 17 -36.36 -4.55 45.21
CA CYS A 17 -37.47 -5.18 45.92
C CYS A 17 -37.54 -6.71 45.80
N HIS A 18 -36.65 -7.40 45.09
CA HIS A 18 -36.78 -8.85 44.87
C HIS A 18 -35.57 -9.62 45.40
N ASN A 19 -35.50 -9.71 46.73
CA ASN A 19 -34.64 -10.66 47.43
C ASN A 19 -35.48 -11.79 48.06
N GLN A 20 -36.17 -12.59 47.23
CA GLN A 20 -36.75 -13.88 47.67
C GLN A 20 -36.79 -14.93 46.52
N LEU A 21 -35.86 -15.88 46.61
CA LEU A 21 -35.91 -17.30 46.19
C LEU A 21 -36.94 -17.72 45.10
N ARG A 22 -36.49 -17.90 43.83
CA ARG A 22 -37.13 -18.76 42.81
C ARG A 22 -36.09 -19.37 41.84
N PRO A 23 -36.41 -20.51 41.17
CA PRO A 23 -35.40 -21.36 40.51
C PRO A 23 -34.97 -20.86 39.13
N PHE A 24 -33.67 -21.06 38.85
CA PHE A 24 -32.89 -20.64 37.69
C PHE A 24 -33.31 -21.30 36.36
N SER A 25 -33.79 -20.52 35.37
CA SER A 25 -33.58 -20.82 33.94
C SER A 25 -34.14 -19.71 33.01
N THR A 26 -33.30 -19.20 32.11
CA THR A 26 -33.59 -18.36 30.91
C THR A 26 -34.11 -16.92 31.08
N VAL A 27 -35.03 -16.63 32.02
CA VAL A 27 -35.60 -15.27 32.18
C VAL A 27 -34.58 -14.27 32.73
N GLU A 28 -33.78 -14.69 33.73
CA GLU A 28 -32.72 -13.86 34.34
C GLU A 28 -31.65 -13.43 33.33
N ALA A 29 -31.31 -14.26 32.34
CA ALA A 29 -30.30 -13.91 31.34
C ALA A 29 -30.76 -12.74 30.44
N SER A 30 -32.05 -12.69 30.09
CA SER A 30 -32.63 -11.59 29.31
C SER A 30 -32.73 -10.31 30.13
N GLU A 31 -33.04 -10.43 31.43
CA GLU A 31 -33.15 -9.33 32.37
C GLU A 31 -31.78 -8.72 32.72
N VAL A 32 -30.77 -9.55 32.99
CA VAL A 32 -29.38 -9.10 33.19
C VAL A 32 -28.85 -8.39 31.94
N THR A 33 -29.16 -8.90 30.74
CA THR A 33 -28.76 -8.25 29.48
C THR A 33 -29.43 -6.89 29.32
N ALA A 34 -30.72 -6.77 29.66
CA ALA A 34 -31.44 -5.49 29.65
C ALA A 34 -30.87 -4.49 30.68
N ARG A 35 -30.53 -4.96 31.90
CA ARG A 35 -29.90 -4.15 32.94
C ARG A 35 -28.52 -3.64 32.52
N ARG A 36 -27.68 -4.49 31.93
CA ARG A 36 -26.38 -4.07 31.36
C ARG A 36 -26.54 -3.03 30.27
N ALA A 37 -27.51 -3.20 29.37
CA ALA A 37 -27.81 -2.23 28.32
C ALA A 37 -28.28 -0.89 28.91
N ALA A 38 -29.10 -0.90 29.95
CA ALA A 38 -29.56 0.30 30.64
C ALA A 38 -28.39 1.05 31.32
N ILE A 39 -27.52 0.35 32.04
CA ILE A 39 -26.34 0.92 32.71
C ILE A 39 -25.39 1.56 31.68
N ARG A 40 -25.09 0.86 30.58
CA ARG A 40 -24.24 1.41 29.50
C ARG A 40 -24.87 2.62 28.82
N LYS A 41 -26.21 2.66 28.73
CA LYS A 41 -26.92 3.81 28.16
C LYS A 41 -26.86 5.01 29.10
N LEU A 42 -26.95 4.82 30.42
CA LEU A 42 -26.77 5.88 31.41
C LEU A 42 -25.37 6.52 31.33
N ALA A 43 -24.34 5.72 31.02
CA ALA A 43 -22.97 6.21 30.78
C ALA A 43 -22.87 7.25 29.64
N LEU A 44 -23.82 7.26 28.71
CA LEU A 44 -23.80 8.10 27.50
C LEU A 44 -24.69 9.35 27.61
N THR A 45 -25.51 9.47 28.66
CA THR A 45 -26.62 10.44 28.69
C THR A 45 -26.44 11.64 29.63
N THR A 46 -25.21 11.94 30.12
CA THR A 46 -24.94 13.05 31.08
C THR A 46 -25.99 13.09 32.22
N THR A 47 -25.92 12.12 33.12
CA THR A 47 -26.89 11.92 34.21
C THR A 47 -26.46 12.63 35.49
N GLY A 48 -27.41 13.07 36.32
CA GLY A 48 -27.14 13.76 37.60
C GLY A 48 -27.04 12.83 38.81
N THR A 49 -26.74 13.40 39.99
CA THR A 49 -26.52 12.74 41.29
C THR A 49 -27.44 11.54 41.61
N PRO A 50 -28.77 11.59 41.38
CA PRO A 50 -29.65 10.44 41.70
C PRO A 50 -29.29 9.15 40.95
N ALA A 51 -28.86 9.27 39.68
CA ALA A 51 -28.44 8.13 38.89
C ALA A 51 -27.12 7.53 39.41
N CYS A 52 -26.23 8.36 39.95
CA CYS A 52 -24.98 7.89 40.54
C CYS A 52 -25.23 7.08 41.82
N LEU A 53 -26.19 7.51 42.65
CA LEU A 53 -26.57 6.80 43.87
C LEU A 53 -27.23 5.44 43.57
N GLU A 54 -28.07 5.37 42.53
CA GLU A 54 -28.64 4.09 42.09
C GLU A 54 -27.55 3.14 41.54
N LEU A 55 -26.57 3.68 40.83
CA LEU A 55 -25.42 2.90 40.36
C LEU A 55 -24.54 2.41 41.52
N ASP A 56 -24.32 3.21 42.56
CA ASP A 56 -23.55 2.81 43.75
C ASP A 56 -24.17 1.57 44.43
N ALA A 57 -25.50 1.51 44.55
CA ALA A 57 -26.19 0.36 45.13
C ALA A 57 -25.94 -0.95 44.35
N LEU A 58 -25.57 -0.87 43.07
CA LEU A 58 -25.32 -2.02 42.19
C LEU A 58 -23.84 -2.41 42.10
N LEU A 59 -22.93 -1.70 42.78
CA LEU A 59 -21.50 -2.04 42.79
C LEU A 59 -21.17 -3.34 43.55
N ASP A 60 -22.07 -3.79 44.42
CA ASP A 60 -21.93 -5.05 45.16
C ASP A 60 -22.50 -6.25 44.40
N ASP A 61 -23.15 -6.04 43.25
CA ASP A 61 -23.62 -7.09 42.35
C ASP A 61 -22.46 -7.61 41.48
N ALA A 62 -21.98 -8.82 41.76
CA ALA A 62 -20.85 -9.42 41.05
C ALA A 62 -21.04 -9.54 39.51
N VAL A 63 -22.28 -9.54 39.02
CA VAL A 63 -22.62 -9.66 37.59
C VAL A 63 -22.65 -8.29 36.90
N LEU A 64 -23.06 -7.24 37.61
CA LEU A 64 -23.28 -5.89 37.04
C LEU A 64 -22.16 -4.89 37.40
N ALA A 65 -21.40 -5.13 38.47
CA ALA A 65 -20.44 -4.17 39.02
C ALA A 65 -19.39 -3.68 38.00
N GLY A 66 -18.97 -4.53 37.05
CA GLY A 66 -18.07 -4.13 35.96
C GLY A 66 -18.69 -3.12 34.98
N ASP A 67 -19.95 -3.32 34.60
CA ASP A 67 -20.68 -2.38 33.74
C ASP A 67 -21.01 -1.08 34.49
N VAL A 68 -21.26 -1.16 35.80
CA VAL A 68 -21.46 0.00 36.68
C VAL A 68 -20.17 0.84 36.77
N LEU A 69 -19.00 0.22 37.00
CA LEU A 69 -17.72 0.93 36.96
C LEU A 69 -17.51 1.64 35.62
N PHE A 70 -17.77 0.95 34.51
CA PHE A 70 -17.68 1.54 33.17
C PHE A 70 -18.59 2.77 33.00
N ALA A 71 -19.79 2.74 33.60
CA ALA A 71 -20.72 3.87 33.57
C ALA A 71 -20.23 5.03 34.45
N LEU A 72 -19.87 4.73 35.70
CA LEU A 72 -19.32 5.72 36.63
C LEU A 72 -18.03 6.35 36.10
N GLU A 73 -17.24 5.67 35.28
CA GLU A 73 -16.06 6.27 34.61
C GLU A 73 -16.40 7.42 33.66
N ARG A 74 -17.59 7.43 33.06
CA ARG A 74 -17.97 8.34 31.96
C ARG A 74 -18.96 9.42 32.37
N ILE A 75 -19.65 9.23 33.50
CA ILE A 75 -20.58 10.22 34.03
C ILE A 75 -19.82 11.44 34.54
N SER A 76 -20.13 12.61 34.01
CA SER A 76 -19.45 13.86 34.39
C SER A 76 -19.81 14.40 35.78
N ASP A 77 -20.81 13.84 36.44
CA ASP A 77 -21.25 14.28 37.77
C ASP A 77 -20.15 14.02 38.84
N PRO A 78 -19.82 15.02 39.70
CA PRO A 78 -18.82 14.85 40.77
C PRO A 78 -19.16 13.73 41.75
N GLU A 79 -20.43 13.39 41.91
CA GLU A 79 -20.87 12.32 42.81
C GLU A 79 -20.30 10.96 42.41
N ALA A 80 -20.15 10.70 41.11
CA ALA A 80 -19.53 9.47 40.62
C ALA A 80 -18.07 9.33 41.07
N GLU A 81 -17.34 10.44 41.23
CA GLU A 81 -16.00 10.42 41.80
C GLU A 81 -16.03 10.15 43.31
N ARG A 82 -16.95 10.82 44.04
CA ARG A 82 -17.12 10.63 45.49
C ARG A 82 -17.40 9.17 45.85
N ILE A 83 -18.31 8.51 45.10
CA ILE A 83 -18.66 7.10 45.26
C ILE A 83 -17.42 6.22 45.08
N LEU A 84 -16.67 6.40 43.99
CA LEU A 84 -15.50 5.57 43.71
C LEU A 84 -14.39 5.77 44.76
N VAL A 85 -14.20 6.97 45.29
CA VAL A 85 -13.25 7.24 46.38
C VAL A 85 -13.70 6.59 47.68
N ASP A 86 -14.99 6.66 48.04
CA ASP A 86 -15.53 6.00 49.23
C ASP A 86 -15.39 4.46 49.14
N ARG A 87 -15.64 3.89 47.96
CA ARG A 87 -15.49 2.45 47.69
C ARG A 87 -14.04 1.95 47.71
N LEU A 88 -13.02 2.82 47.74
CA LEU A 88 -11.64 2.40 48.01
C LEU A 88 -11.44 1.95 49.47
N HIS A 89 -12.20 2.53 50.39
CA HIS A 89 -12.04 2.34 51.84
C HIS A 89 -13.05 1.35 52.42
N ARG A 90 -14.06 0.95 51.63
CA ARG A 90 -15.09 -0.01 52.02
C ARG A 90 -14.91 -1.35 51.32
N ALA A 91 -15.38 -2.42 51.94
CA ALA A 91 -15.50 -3.71 51.28
C ALA A 91 -16.45 -3.58 50.08
N SER A 92 -16.06 -4.14 48.94
CA SER A 92 -16.90 -4.23 47.74
C SER A 92 -16.68 -5.58 47.08
N ALA A 93 -17.65 -6.00 46.27
CA ALA A 93 -17.51 -7.21 45.44
C ALA A 93 -16.41 -7.07 44.35
N LEU A 94 -15.92 -5.85 44.13
CA LEU A 94 -14.92 -5.53 43.12
C LEU A 94 -13.50 -5.61 43.67
N PRO A 95 -12.53 -6.08 42.85
CA PRO A 95 -11.12 -5.94 43.19
C PRO A 95 -10.76 -4.46 43.36
N THR A 96 -10.06 -4.10 44.44
CA THR A 96 -9.59 -2.72 44.70
C THR A 96 -8.81 -2.14 43.51
N SER A 97 -8.06 -2.99 42.77
CA SER A 97 -7.34 -2.58 41.56
C SER A 97 -8.26 -2.11 40.42
N ALA A 98 -9.48 -2.62 40.33
CA ALA A 98 -10.47 -2.17 39.36
C ALA A 98 -10.95 -0.75 39.67
N ILE A 99 -11.29 -0.48 40.94
CA ILE A 99 -11.71 0.86 41.41
C ILE A 99 -10.60 1.88 41.18
N ILE A 100 -9.35 1.53 41.54
CA ILE A 100 -8.18 2.39 41.30
C ILE A 100 -8.02 2.73 39.82
N ARG A 101 -8.18 1.76 38.91
CA ARG A 101 -8.11 2.00 37.46
C ARG A 101 -9.21 2.95 36.99
N SER A 102 -10.44 2.79 37.47
CA SER A 102 -11.57 3.66 37.13
C SER A 102 -11.37 5.09 37.62
N LEU A 103 -10.84 5.29 38.83
CA LEU A 103 -10.45 6.61 39.33
C LEU A 103 -9.37 7.27 38.46
N GLY A 104 -8.38 6.49 38.02
CA GLY A 104 -7.37 6.93 37.05
C GLY A 104 -7.98 7.32 35.70
N ALA A 105 -8.90 6.53 35.16
CA ALA A 105 -9.59 6.79 33.89
C ALA A 105 -10.42 8.09 33.93
N ARG A 106 -11.06 8.37 35.08
CA ARG A 106 -11.80 9.61 35.35
C ARG A 106 -10.92 10.84 35.54
N ARG A 107 -9.62 10.64 35.82
CA ARG A 107 -8.70 11.69 36.30
C ARG A 107 -9.17 12.33 37.60
N ALA A 108 -9.65 11.51 38.54
CA ALA A 108 -10.19 11.93 39.82
C ALA A 108 -9.14 12.56 40.75
N ALA A 109 -9.10 13.89 40.85
CA ALA A 109 -8.12 14.60 41.66
C ALA A 109 -8.34 14.43 43.17
N SER A 110 -9.59 14.23 43.62
CA SER A 110 -9.90 14.00 45.04
C SER A 110 -9.38 12.65 45.54
N ALA A 111 -9.13 11.69 44.65
CA ALA A 111 -8.62 10.36 44.98
C ALA A 111 -7.12 10.35 45.33
N VAL A 112 -6.37 11.38 44.94
CA VAL A 112 -4.90 11.41 45.01
C VAL A 112 -4.36 11.13 46.42
N PRO A 113 -4.84 11.75 47.52
CA PRO A 113 -4.36 11.44 48.87
C PRO A 113 -4.52 9.96 49.26
N SER A 114 -5.66 9.36 48.87
CA SER A 114 -5.91 7.94 49.11
C SER A 114 -4.93 7.10 48.31
N LEU A 115 -4.78 7.36 47.01
CA LEU A 115 -3.86 6.63 46.14
C LEU A 115 -2.39 6.72 46.60
N LEU A 116 -1.95 7.88 47.12
CA LEU A 116 -0.61 8.05 47.70
C LEU A 116 -0.43 7.20 48.97
N THR A 117 -1.47 7.07 49.80
CA THR A 117 -1.45 6.18 50.97
C THR A 117 -1.27 4.72 50.56
N PHE A 118 -1.99 4.28 49.52
CA PHE A 118 -1.82 2.93 48.96
C PHE A 118 -0.41 2.71 48.38
N ALA A 119 0.15 3.72 47.69
CA ALA A 119 1.51 3.66 47.17
C ALA A 119 2.57 3.57 48.26
N GLY A 120 2.47 4.39 49.32
CA GLY A 120 3.37 4.37 50.47
C GLY A 120 3.38 3.02 51.19
N ALA A 121 2.23 2.36 51.26
CA ALA A 121 2.09 1.00 51.80
C ALA A 121 2.50 -0.11 50.81
N GLN A 122 3.03 0.23 49.62
CA GLN A 122 3.40 -0.72 48.56
C GLN A 122 2.24 -1.62 48.07
N ARG A 123 0.99 -1.16 48.22
CA ARG A 123 -0.22 -1.93 47.87
C ARG A 123 -0.72 -1.60 46.47
N HIS A 124 -1.02 -2.63 45.69
CA HIS A 124 -1.62 -2.50 44.34
C HIS A 124 -0.87 -1.55 43.39
N LEU A 125 0.47 -1.46 43.49
CA LEU A 125 1.28 -0.54 42.68
C LEU A 125 1.07 -0.66 41.17
N HIS A 126 0.72 -1.86 40.68
CA HIS A 126 0.39 -2.10 39.27
C HIS A 126 -0.86 -1.35 38.79
N ALA A 127 -1.74 -0.93 39.70
CA ALA A 127 -2.93 -0.13 39.41
C ALA A 127 -2.77 1.33 39.85
N VAL A 128 -2.14 1.56 41.01
CA VAL A 128 -1.97 2.90 41.60
C VAL A 128 -1.10 3.81 40.74
N ILE A 129 0.07 3.32 40.30
CA ILE A 129 1.02 4.14 39.52
C ILE A 129 0.40 4.59 38.18
N PRO A 130 -0.20 3.69 37.35
CA PRO A 130 -0.90 4.13 36.14
C PRO A 130 -2.10 5.04 36.39
N ALA A 131 -2.76 4.93 37.55
CA ALA A 131 -3.89 5.79 37.90
C ALA A 131 -3.42 7.20 38.25
N LEU A 132 -2.44 7.33 39.15
CA LEU A 132 -1.81 8.61 39.52
C LEU A 132 -1.26 9.33 38.29
N ALA A 133 -0.58 8.60 37.40
CA ALA A 133 -0.07 9.16 36.15
C ALA A 133 -1.16 9.68 35.20
N ARG A 134 -2.33 9.02 35.15
CA ARG A 134 -3.47 9.48 34.32
C ARG A 134 -4.17 10.70 34.91
N ILE A 135 -4.30 10.75 36.24
CA ILE A 135 -4.84 11.91 36.96
C ILE A 135 -3.92 13.10 36.71
N GLY A 136 -2.61 12.88 36.82
CA GLY A 136 -1.61 13.89 36.52
C GLY A 136 -1.55 14.97 37.57
N ASP A 137 -1.79 14.68 38.85
CA ASP A 137 -1.68 15.62 39.96
C ASP A 137 -0.23 15.73 40.46
N ASP A 138 0.26 16.94 40.69
CA ASP A 138 1.66 17.21 41.01
C ASP A 138 2.12 16.54 42.32
N ARG A 139 1.20 16.30 43.28
CA ARG A 139 1.51 15.59 44.53
C ARG A 139 1.97 14.14 44.31
N ALA A 140 1.72 13.59 43.13
CA ALA A 140 2.11 12.23 42.78
C ALA A 140 3.53 12.11 42.21
N GLU A 141 4.21 13.22 41.93
CA GLU A 141 5.48 13.21 41.21
C GLU A 141 6.55 12.34 41.89
N ASP A 142 6.76 12.50 43.19
CA ASP A 142 7.81 11.78 43.93
C ASP A 142 7.57 10.26 43.89
N VAL A 143 6.32 9.84 44.05
CA VAL A 143 5.92 8.43 43.98
C VAL A 143 6.12 7.87 42.56
N LEU A 144 5.74 8.64 41.53
CA LEU A 144 5.92 8.23 40.14
C LEU A 144 7.41 8.16 39.76
N ARG A 145 8.23 9.10 40.25
CA ARG A 145 9.68 9.14 40.05
C ARG A 145 10.38 7.96 40.75
N ALA A 146 9.99 7.63 41.97
CA ALA A 146 10.48 6.45 42.68
C ALA A 146 10.11 5.15 41.93
N ALA A 147 8.86 5.06 41.44
CA ALA A 147 8.41 3.92 40.64
C ALA A 147 9.21 3.77 39.34
N LEU A 148 9.45 4.87 38.62
CA LEU A 148 10.28 4.93 37.42
C LEU A 148 11.70 4.38 37.65
N GLN A 149 12.33 4.74 38.77
CA GLN A 149 13.66 4.25 39.14
C GLN A 149 13.64 2.75 39.46
N SER A 150 12.59 2.27 40.12
CA SER A 150 12.48 0.86 40.53
C SER A 150 12.27 -0.10 39.36
N ASP A 151 11.39 0.21 38.40
CA ASP A 151 10.93 -0.75 37.37
C ASP A 151 10.61 -0.02 36.05
N THR A 152 11.15 -0.54 34.94
CA THR A 152 10.97 0.04 33.60
C THR A 152 9.53 0.01 33.10
N ARG A 153 8.67 -0.87 33.64
CA ARG A 153 7.26 -0.95 33.25
C ARG A 153 6.48 0.36 33.47
N TYR A 154 6.96 1.21 34.39
CA TYR A 154 6.33 2.48 34.74
C TYR A 154 6.82 3.66 33.90
N GLU A 155 7.79 3.47 33.00
CA GLU A 155 8.30 4.55 32.14
C GLU A 155 7.21 5.19 31.26
N ALA A 156 6.27 4.39 30.74
CA ALA A 156 5.15 4.89 29.96
C ALA A 156 4.14 5.67 30.82
N ASP A 157 3.97 5.30 32.08
CA ASP A 157 3.11 6.03 33.02
C ASP A 157 3.75 7.35 33.41
N TRP A 158 5.06 7.38 33.66
CA TRP A 158 5.80 8.62 33.86
C TRP A 158 5.61 9.61 32.71
N LEU A 159 5.77 9.18 31.46
CA LEU A 159 5.53 10.06 30.31
C LEU A 159 4.10 10.59 30.24
N ARG A 160 3.11 9.77 30.57
CA ARG A 160 1.71 10.22 30.63
C ARG A 160 1.50 11.30 31.68
N PHE A 161 2.19 11.20 32.82
CA PHE A 161 2.22 12.25 33.83
C PHE A 161 2.83 13.54 33.27
N VAL A 162 4.01 13.47 32.64
CA VAL A 162 4.67 14.65 32.04
C VAL A 162 3.81 15.30 30.95
N GLU A 163 3.10 14.51 30.13
CA GLU A 163 2.11 15.02 29.16
C GLU A 163 0.96 15.78 29.83
N GLY A 164 0.52 15.32 31.02
CA GLY A 164 -0.45 16.01 31.85
C GLY A 164 0.08 17.36 32.35
N VAL A 165 1.31 17.36 32.88
CA VAL A 165 2.01 18.57 33.33
C VAL A 165 2.14 19.57 32.18
N ALA A 166 2.51 19.12 30.98
CA ALA A 166 2.70 19.97 29.81
C ALA A 166 1.46 20.78 29.39
N ARG A 167 0.25 20.34 29.76
CA ARG A 167 -0.98 21.10 29.49
C ARG A 167 -1.19 22.27 30.45
N ARG A 168 -0.59 22.21 31.64
CA ARG A 168 -0.75 23.21 32.71
C ARG A 168 0.48 24.09 32.87
N ASP A 169 1.65 23.47 32.80
CA ASP A 169 2.96 24.07 33.01
C ASP A 169 3.95 23.54 31.96
N PRO A 170 4.00 24.18 30.77
CA PRO A 170 4.88 23.77 29.68
C PRO A 170 6.37 23.88 30.02
N GLU A 171 6.77 24.85 30.85
CA GLU A 171 8.17 25.10 31.20
C GLU A 171 8.70 23.97 32.09
N ARG A 172 7.97 23.65 33.16
CA ARG A 172 8.31 22.51 34.02
C ARG A 172 8.26 21.19 33.26
N ALA A 173 7.28 21.00 32.39
CA ALA A 173 7.21 19.80 31.56
C ALA A 173 8.44 19.66 30.66
N ALA A 174 9.00 20.78 30.16
CA ALA A 174 10.20 20.74 29.35
C ALA A 174 11.42 20.22 30.14
N THR A 175 11.60 20.67 31.39
CA THR A 175 12.64 20.12 32.29
C THR A 175 12.45 18.63 32.56
N LEU A 176 11.20 18.19 32.76
CA LEU A 176 10.88 16.78 32.95
C LEU A 176 11.16 15.95 31.68
N TYR A 177 10.80 16.44 30.50
CA TYR A 177 11.12 15.76 29.24
C TYR A 177 12.64 15.67 29.03
N VAL A 178 13.40 16.75 29.25
CA VAL A 178 14.87 16.75 29.20
C VAL A 178 15.44 15.66 30.12
N THR A 179 15.06 15.66 31.39
CA THR A 179 15.52 14.66 32.36
C THR A 179 15.15 13.24 31.91
N THR A 180 13.96 13.06 31.35
CA THR A 180 13.47 11.75 30.89
C THR A 180 14.26 11.25 29.68
N THR A 181 14.63 12.12 28.74
CA THR A 181 15.46 11.74 27.59
C THR A 181 16.85 11.24 28.01
N GLU A 182 17.37 11.68 29.15
CA GLU A 182 18.69 11.30 29.64
C GLU A 182 18.67 10.05 30.50
N THR A 183 17.62 9.90 31.33
CA THR A 183 17.59 8.90 32.39
C THR A 183 16.74 7.66 32.06
N ALA A 184 15.79 7.76 31.11
CA ALA A 184 14.92 6.64 30.79
C ALA A 184 15.71 5.48 30.16
N ARG A 185 15.40 4.25 30.59
CA ARG A 185 16.12 3.04 30.17
C ARG A 185 15.59 2.54 28.83
N LEU A 186 14.28 2.67 28.56
CA LEU A 186 13.68 2.21 27.31
C LEU A 186 13.82 3.26 26.18
N PRO A 187 14.27 2.86 24.97
CA PRO A 187 14.38 3.77 23.84
C PRO A 187 13.05 4.42 23.39
N GLN A 188 11.94 3.71 23.57
CA GLN A 188 10.60 4.20 23.26
C GLN A 188 10.23 5.38 24.16
N THR A 189 10.63 5.32 25.44
CA THR A 189 10.39 6.38 26.43
C THR A 189 11.18 7.63 26.08
N ARG A 190 12.48 7.48 25.79
CA ARG A 190 13.32 8.60 25.35
C ARG A 190 12.79 9.21 24.04
N SER A 191 12.37 8.39 23.08
CA SER A 191 11.75 8.86 21.83
C SER A 191 10.47 9.67 22.07
N ALA A 192 9.61 9.23 22.99
CA ALA A 192 8.40 9.95 23.35
C ALA A 192 8.69 11.26 24.09
N ALA A 193 9.70 11.28 24.96
CA ALA A 193 10.16 12.52 25.59
C ALA A 193 10.72 13.53 24.56
N LEU A 194 11.52 13.07 23.59
CA LEU A 194 12.00 13.90 22.46
C LEU A 194 10.82 14.48 21.65
N LEU A 195 9.75 13.71 21.44
CA LEU A 195 8.52 14.21 20.81
C LEU A 195 7.81 15.27 21.67
N GLY A 196 7.80 15.09 23.00
CA GLY A 196 7.28 16.08 23.95
C GLY A 196 8.00 17.43 23.83
N LEU A 197 9.32 17.40 23.67
CA LEU A 197 10.16 18.59 23.50
C LEU A 197 9.82 19.43 22.26
N VAL A 198 9.16 18.87 21.25
CA VAL A 198 8.74 19.60 20.04
C VAL A 198 7.75 20.74 20.35
N ARG A 199 6.99 20.62 21.44
CA ARG A 199 5.88 21.52 21.79
C ARG A 199 6.22 22.54 22.87
N VAL A 200 7.35 22.37 23.54
CA VAL A 200 7.79 23.22 24.66
C VAL A 200 9.09 23.94 24.31
N ASP A 201 9.55 24.83 25.16
CA ASP A 201 10.84 25.52 25.00
C ASP A 201 11.71 25.31 26.25
N HIS A 202 13.01 25.11 26.06
CA HIS A 202 13.96 24.86 27.16
C HIS A 202 15.41 25.02 26.69
N ALA A 203 16.25 25.61 27.54
CA ALA A 203 17.65 25.91 27.22
C ALA A 203 18.48 24.66 26.86
N ASP A 204 18.19 23.52 27.49
CA ASP A 204 18.92 22.26 27.26
C ASP A 204 18.50 21.47 26.01
N ILE A 205 17.53 21.93 25.23
CA ILE A 205 17.06 21.18 24.03
C ILE A 205 18.20 20.90 23.07
N GLU A 206 19.09 21.88 22.81
CA GLU A 206 20.25 21.68 21.94
C GLU A 206 21.14 20.55 22.45
N ARG A 207 21.50 20.61 23.74
CA ARG A 207 22.41 19.66 24.39
C ARG A 207 21.86 18.25 24.34
N VAL A 208 20.59 18.08 24.72
CA VAL A 208 19.90 16.79 24.72
C VAL A 208 19.77 16.24 23.31
N ALA A 209 19.34 17.05 22.35
CA ALA A 209 19.15 16.58 20.99
C ALA A 209 20.48 16.15 20.35
N LEU A 210 21.57 16.90 20.57
CA LEU A 210 22.91 16.53 20.11
C LEU A 210 23.40 15.23 20.76
N LEU A 211 23.14 15.02 22.06
CA LEU A 211 23.46 13.76 22.74
C LEU A 211 22.70 12.58 22.12
N GLN A 212 21.40 12.72 21.92
CA GLN A 212 20.54 11.67 21.37
C GLN A 212 20.77 11.42 19.86
N LEU A 213 21.41 12.37 19.16
CA LEU A 213 21.88 12.14 17.79
C LEU A 213 22.97 11.06 17.73
N ALA A 214 23.68 10.80 18.84
CA ALA A 214 24.67 9.73 18.96
C ALA A 214 24.06 8.35 19.24
N SER A 215 22.75 8.28 19.47
CA SER A 215 22.09 7.04 19.89
C SER A 215 22.18 5.95 18.82
N THR A 216 22.26 4.69 19.26
CA THR A 216 22.15 3.53 18.36
C THR A 216 20.72 3.38 17.81
N ASN A 217 19.71 3.95 18.47
CA ASN A 217 18.32 3.89 18.05
C ASN A 217 18.02 4.89 16.90
N VAL A 218 17.58 4.36 15.76
CA VAL A 218 17.28 5.17 14.55
C VAL A 218 16.20 6.22 14.79
N ARG A 219 15.18 5.90 15.59
CA ARG A 219 14.06 6.82 15.88
C ARG A 219 14.51 8.01 16.71
N GLU A 220 15.35 7.76 17.72
CA GLU A 220 15.93 8.82 18.56
C GLU A 220 16.74 9.79 17.70
N ARG A 221 17.65 9.30 16.84
CA ARG A 221 18.42 10.15 15.92
C ARG A 221 17.54 10.99 15.00
N HIS A 222 16.50 10.38 14.43
CA HIS A 222 15.57 11.09 13.56
C HIS A 222 14.84 12.22 14.29
N LEU A 223 14.29 11.93 15.47
CA LEU A 223 13.55 12.90 16.28
C LEU A 223 14.45 14.04 16.77
N SER A 224 15.65 13.73 17.22
CA SER A 224 16.64 14.72 17.64
C SER A 224 17.02 15.68 16.51
N ARG A 225 17.28 15.16 15.31
CA ARG A 225 17.55 16.01 14.14
C ARG A 225 16.33 16.87 13.78
N ALA A 226 15.13 16.30 13.79
CA ALA A 226 13.90 17.04 13.53
C ALA A 226 13.69 18.18 14.53
N LEU A 227 14.00 17.95 15.81
CA LEU A 227 13.92 18.96 16.87
C LEU A 227 14.89 20.12 16.61
N LEU A 228 16.15 19.81 16.29
CA LEU A 228 17.19 20.81 15.98
C LEU A 228 16.89 21.59 14.70
N VAL A 229 16.27 20.97 13.69
CA VAL A 229 15.92 21.64 12.42
C VAL A 229 14.69 22.53 12.57
N ARG A 230 13.70 22.12 13.38
CA ARG A 230 12.48 22.88 13.60
C ARG A 230 12.73 24.21 14.31
N ARG A 231 13.65 24.20 15.29
CA ARG A 231 14.06 25.39 16.05
C ARG A 231 15.58 25.41 16.16
N PRO A 232 16.29 25.85 15.10
CA PRO A 232 17.74 25.86 15.11
C PRO A 232 18.25 26.91 16.12
N PRO A 233 19.00 26.50 17.15
CA PRO A 233 19.68 27.44 18.02
C PRO A 233 20.66 28.33 17.24
N SER A 234 20.80 29.57 17.69
CA SER A 234 21.71 30.55 17.08
C SER A 234 23.14 30.00 16.99
N GLY A 235 23.69 29.99 15.78
CA GLY A 235 25.06 29.52 15.50
C GLY A 235 25.27 28.00 15.58
N LEU A 236 24.20 27.19 15.71
CA LEU A 236 24.32 25.72 15.79
C LEU A 236 25.08 25.15 14.59
N ALA A 237 24.71 25.52 13.37
CA ALA A 237 25.33 24.99 12.15
C ALA A 237 26.84 25.24 12.12
N THR A 238 27.29 26.45 12.47
CA THR A 238 28.70 26.81 12.55
C THR A 238 29.45 25.99 13.61
N ARG A 239 28.86 25.82 14.80
CA ARG A 239 29.45 25.00 15.89
C ARG A 239 29.57 23.53 15.48
N VAL A 240 28.53 22.98 14.84
CA VAL A 240 28.50 21.60 14.36
C VAL A 240 29.55 21.40 13.25
N ALA A 241 29.61 22.31 12.27
CA ALA A 241 30.60 22.25 11.19
C ALA A 241 32.04 22.27 11.72
N ALA A 242 32.34 23.14 12.70
CA ALA A 242 33.67 23.23 13.30
C ALA A 242 34.12 21.95 14.03
N ARG A 243 33.18 21.15 14.54
CA ARG A 243 33.45 19.90 15.28
C ARG A 243 33.44 18.64 14.40
N LEU A 244 33.08 18.76 13.12
CA LEU A 244 32.94 17.60 12.25
C LEU A 244 34.26 16.81 12.11
N GLY A 245 35.40 17.51 12.03
CA GLY A 245 36.71 16.87 11.84
C GLY A 245 37.22 16.06 13.04
N SER A 246 36.73 16.35 14.26
CA SER A 246 37.21 15.74 15.51
C SER A 246 36.26 14.69 16.10
N THR A 247 35.18 14.34 15.40
CA THR A 247 34.18 13.37 15.89
C THR A 247 34.29 12.00 15.19
N THR A 248 33.60 11.00 15.75
CA THR A 248 33.59 9.61 15.27
C THR A 248 32.89 9.48 13.92
N ALA A 249 33.21 8.44 13.15
CA ALA A 249 32.60 8.23 11.82
C ALA A 249 31.06 8.16 11.84
N PRO A 250 30.41 7.40 12.76
CA PRO A 250 28.95 7.37 12.83
C PRO A 250 28.35 8.75 13.13
N MET A 251 28.98 9.50 14.03
CA MET A 251 28.53 10.85 14.38
C MET A 251 28.73 11.83 13.23
N ARG A 252 29.85 11.77 12.50
CA ARG A 252 30.06 12.62 11.32
C ARG A 252 28.92 12.49 10.31
N GLY A 253 28.49 11.25 10.03
CA GLY A 253 27.35 11.01 9.14
C GLY A 253 26.06 11.69 9.60
N GLU A 254 25.76 11.66 10.90
CA GLU A 254 24.57 12.32 11.45
C GLU A 254 24.70 13.85 11.49
N LEU A 255 25.88 14.38 11.79
CA LEU A 255 26.14 15.82 11.74
C LEU A 255 26.06 16.36 10.32
N LEU A 256 26.57 15.63 9.32
CA LEU A 256 26.39 16.00 7.90
C LEU A 256 24.91 16.06 7.53
N ARG A 257 24.12 15.05 7.93
CA ARG A 257 22.67 15.06 7.70
C ARG A 257 21.98 16.25 8.38
N LEU A 258 22.42 16.61 9.59
CA LEU A 258 21.91 17.79 10.30
C LEU A 258 22.27 19.08 9.56
N LEU A 259 23.52 19.26 9.13
CA LEU A 259 23.98 20.43 8.39
C LEU A 259 23.23 20.61 7.06
N THR A 260 23.03 19.51 6.31
CA THR A 260 22.22 19.52 5.09
C THR A 260 20.78 19.91 5.37
N ALA A 261 20.16 19.33 6.41
CA ALA A 261 18.78 19.66 6.79
C ALA A 261 18.60 21.10 7.28
N LEU A 262 19.63 21.67 7.92
CA LEU A 262 19.70 23.08 8.32
C LEU A 262 19.99 24.03 7.16
N ARG A 263 20.24 23.51 5.93
CA ARG A 263 20.64 24.30 4.75
C ARG A 263 21.88 25.16 5.02
N TYR A 264 22.85 24.62 5.76
CA TYR A 264 24.11 25.31 6.00
C TYR A 264 24.86 25.52 4.68
N VAL A 265 25.32 26.75 4.41
CA VAL A 265 25.95 27.14 3.13
C VAL A 265 27.15 26.24 2.77
N GLY A 266 27.98 25.90 3.76
CA GLY A 266 29.14 25.01 3.56
C GLY A 266 28.82 23.51 3.60
N ALA A 267 27.55 23.09 3.71
CA ALA A 267 27.21 21.67 3.82
C ALA A 267 27.64 20.87 2.59
N ARG A 268 27.48 21.45 1.40
CA ARG A 268 27.89 20.87 0.12
C ARG A 268 29.39 20.51 0.11
N GLU A 269 30.22 21.49 0.45
CA GLU A 269 31.68 21.34 0.47
C GLU A 269 32.13 20.32 1.52
N LEU A 270 31.47 20.29 2.68
CA LEU A 270 31.75 19.31 3.73
C LEU A 270 31.40 17.88 3.30
N VAL A 271 30.28 17.69 2.59
CA VAL A 271 29.88 16.38 2.05
C VAL A 271 30.87 15.90 1.00
N LEU A 272 31.26 16.76 0.05
CA LEU A 272 32.26 16.42 -0.97
C LEU A 272 33.63 16.10 -0.34
N ARG A 273 34.05 16.87 0.65
CA ARG A 273 35.30 16.63 1.38
C ARG A 273 35.29 15.28 2.11
N GLU A 274 34.17 14.88 2.72
CA GLU A 274 34.06 13.60 3.41
C GLU A 274 34.20 12.41 2.43
N ILE A 275 33.65 12.55 1.21
CA ILE A 275 33.84 11.57 0.13
C ILE A 275 35.31 11.49 -0.28
N GLN A 276 35.97 12.63 -0.48
CA GLN A 276 37.39 12.68 -0.88
C GLN A 276 38.34 12.07 0.17
N LEU A 277 38.03 12.25 1.46
CA LEU A 277 38.82 11.68 2.54
C LEU A 277 38.57 10.17 2.73
N ASP A 278 37.56 9.61 2.06
CA ASP A 278 37.07 8.24 2.18
C ASP A 278 36.85 7.76 3.63
N ARG A 279 36.30 8.64 4.45
CA ARG A 279 36.14 8.40 5.90
C ARG A 279 34.75 7.87 6.25
N ASP A 280 34.48 6.61 5.93
CA ASP A 280 33.11 6.04 6.03
C ASP A 280 32.12 6.89 5.21
N SER A 281 32.45 7.08 3.94
CA SER A 281 31.83 7.99 2.99
C SER A 281 30.36 7.67 2.64
N ARG A 282 29.81 6.54 3.08
CA ARG A 282 28.44 6.10 2.77
C ARG A 282 27.37 7.16 3.11
N PRO A 283 27.32 7.78 4.31
CA PRO A 283 26.34 8.84 4.60
C PRO A 283 26.51 10.07 3.70
N ALA A 284 27.73 10.37 3.25
CA ALA A 284 28.00 11.49 2.37
C ALA A 284 27.43 11.25 0.96
N PHE A 285 27.61 10.05 0.40
CA PHE A 285 26.95 9.66 -0.86
C PHE A 285 25.43 9.76 -0.79
N GLN A 286 24.83 9.32 0.32
CA GLN A 286 23.37 9.42 0.55
C GLN A 286 22.85 10.87 0.58
N LEU A 287 23.74 11.85 0.81
CA LEU A 287 23.39 13.27 0.88
C LEU A 287 23.61 14.00 -0.44
N LEU A 288 24.34 13.43 -1.40
CA LEU A 288 24.60 14.07 -2.69
C LEU A 288 23.32 14.55 -3.40
N PRO A 289 22.20 13.77 -3.43
CA PRO A 289 20.97 14.23 -4.09
C PRO A 289 20.28 15.43 -3.43
N SER A 290 20.79 15.91 -2.28
CA SER A 290 20.32 17.14 -1.64
C SER A 290 20.95 18.40 -2.23
N PHE A 291 21.89 18.26 -3.17
CA PHE A 291 22.65 19.35 -3.78
C PHE A 291 22.59 19.26 -5.30
N ASP A 292 22.63 20.41 -5.95
CA ASP A 292 22.73 20.53 -7.40
C ASP A 292 24.19 20.75 -7.84
N GLY A 293 24.49 20.39 -9.09
CA GLY A 293 25.80 20.61 -9.72
C GLY A 293 26.36 19.38 -10.43
N ASP A 294 27.17 19.61 -11.45
CA ASP A 294 27.84 18.52 -12.18
C ASP A 294 28.93 17.85 -11.34
N ASP A 295 29.60 18.59 -10.47
CA ASP A 295 30.59 18.03 -9.53
C ASP A 295 29.96 17.07 -8.50
N ILE A 296 28.69 17.30 -8.12
CA ILE A 296 27.90 16.36 -7.29
C ILE A 296 27.67 15.06 -8.05
N ALA A 297 27.33 15.16 -9.34
CA ALA A 297 27.12 14.02 -10.20
C ALA A 297 28.42 13.24 -10.44
N GLU A 298 29.52 13.95 -10.69
CA GLU A 298 30.87 13.37 -10.81
C GLU A 298 31.30 12.65 -9.54
N ALA A 299 31.07 13.26 -8.36
CA ALA A 299 31.35 12.62 -7.07
C ALA A 299 30.55 11.31 -6.91
N ALA A 300 29.26 11.34 -7.23
CA ALA A 300 28.40 10.15 -7.19
C ALA A 300 28.91 9.04 -8.13
N LEU A 301 29.27 9.40 -9.37
CA LEU A 301 29.83 8.47 -10.36
C LEU A 301 31.18 7.89 -9.93
N GLY A 302 32.04 8.69 -9.28
CA GLY A 302 33.30 8.22 -8.71
C GLY A 302 33.12 7.08 -7.70
N GLY A 303 32.04 7.14 -6.91
CA GLY A 303 31.69 6.12 -5.92
C GLY A 303 31.29 4.76 -6.49
N LEU A 304 30.94 4.66 -7.78
CA LEU A 304 30.57 3.38 -8.41
C LEU A 304 31.73 2.37 -8.42
N ARG A 305 32.98 2.84 -8.37
CA ARG A 305 34.21 2.02 -8.35
C ARG A 305 34.79 1.81 -6.96
N HIS A 306 34.07 2.23 -5.92
CA HIS A 306 34.55 2.14 -4.56
C HIS A 306 34.81 0.67 -4.13
N GLU A 307 35.85 0.40 -3.34
CA GLU A 307 36.20 -0.96 -2.90
C GLU A 307 35.11 -1.59 -2.04
N ARG A 308 34.55 -0.79 -1.12
CA ARG A 308 33.44 -1.19 -0.24
C ARG A 308 32.08 -1.32 -0.98
N PRO A 309 31.41 -2.49 -0.93
CA PRO A 309 30.12 -2.70 -1.60
C PRO A 309 28.97 -1.82 -1.10
N ASP A 310 28.94 -1.50 0.19
CA ASP A 310 27.90 -0.65 0.78
C ASP A 310 28.01 0.81 0.33
N VAL A 311 29.22 1.29 0.08
CA VAL A 311 29.48 2.61 -0.52
C VAL A 311 29.10 2.62 -1.99
N ARG A 312 29.48 1.59 -2.77
CA ARG A 312 29.05 1.48 -4.19
C ARG A 312 27.55 1.53 -4.34
N ARG A 313 26.81 0.85 -3.46
CA ARG A 313 25.34 0.90 -3.45
C ARG A 313 24.84 2.31 -3.18
N ALA A 314 25.34 2.97 -2.12
CA ALA A 314 24.92 4.34 -1.81
C ALA A 314 25.25 5.34 -2.93
N ALA A 315 26.37 5.15 -3.62
CA ALA A 315 26.76 5.93 -4.79
C ALA A 315 25.81 5.69 -5.97
N ASN A 316 25.48 4.44 -6.27
CA ASN A 316 24.49 4.10 -7.30
C ASN A 316 23.12 4.73 -6.98
N ASP A 317 22.63 4.57 -5.76
CA ASP A 317 21.36 5.16 -5.32
C ASP A 317 21.37 6.69 -5.50
N ALA A 318 22.51 7.34 -5.23
CA ALA A 318 22.68 8.77 -5.43
C ALA A 318 22.63 9.16 -6.92
N VAL A 319 23.34 8.45 -7.80
CA VAL A 319 23.31 8.68 -9.26
C VAL A 319 21.88 8.55 -9.79
N HIS A 320 21.15 7.52 -9.35
CA HIS A 320 19.76 7.28 -9.73
C HIS A 320 18.81 8.40 -9.29
N GLN A 321 18.95 8.84 -8.03
CA GLN A 321 18.15 9.97 -7.52
C GLN A 321 18.48 11.27 -8.26
N LEU A 322 19.75 11.55 -8.52
CA LEU A 322 20.18 12.71 -9.30
C LEU A 322 19.61 12.68 -10.73
N ALA A 323 19.65 11.54 -11.40
CA ALA A 323 19.08 11.39 -12.73
C ALA A 323 17.55 11.55 -12.72
N ALA A 324 16.86 11.03 -11.69
CA ALA A 324 15.42 11.24 -11.52
C ALA A 324 15.06 12.72 -11.25
N LEU A 325 15.88 13.42 -10.46
CA LEU A 325 15.73 14.87 -10.22
C LEU A 325 15.94 15.67 -11.51
N ARG A 326 16.98 15.36 -12.28
CA ARG A 326 17.23 15.98 -13.60
C ARG A 326 16.05 15.78 -14.56
N LEU A 327 15.45 14.59 -14.59
CA LEU A 327 14.23 14.36 -15.36
C LEU A 327 13.04 15.18 -14.88
N ALA A 328 12.91 15.38 -13.56
CA ALA A 328 11.84 16.20 -12.99
C ALA A 328 12.01 17.70 -13.31
N THR A 329 13.24 18.15 -13.55
CA THR A 329 13.58 19.52 -13.98
C THR A 329 13.78 19.66 -15.50
N ASP A 330 13.34 18.68 -16.29
CA ASP A 330 13.45 18.61 -17.77
C ASP A 330 14.89 18.60 -18.35
N ASP A 331 15.90 18.34 -17.51
CA ASP A 331 17.28 18.07 -17.96
C ASP A 331 17.45 16.61 -18.39
N ARG A 332 16.92 16.29 -19.58
CA ARG A 332 17.02 14.93 -20.15
C ARG A 332 18.45 14.53 -20.51
N ASN A 333 19.26 15.48 -20.98
CA ASN A 333 20.64 15.20 -21.38
C ASN A 333 21.51 14.84 -20.17
N GLY A 334 21.38 15.61 -19.08
CA GLY A 334 22.10 15.33 -17.85
C GLY A 334 21.61 14.04 -17.16
N ALA A 335 20.31 13.72 -17.23
CA ALA A 335 19.81 12.44 -16.76
C ALA A 335 20.35 11.26 -17.59
N ARG A 336 20.38 11.40 -18.91
CA ARG A 336 20.93 10.39 -19.83
C ARG A 336 22.39 10.09 -19.54
N ALA A 337 23.22 11.12 -19.38
CA ALA A 337 24.64 10.96 -19.10
C ALA A 337 24.90 10.16 -17.81
N LEU A 338 24.07 10.36 -16.79
CA LEU A 338 24.15 9.59 -15.54
C LEU A 338 23.79 8.11 -15.75
N VAL A 339 22.70 7.84 -16.48
CA VAL A 339 22.29 6.45 -16.78
C VAL A 339 23.33 5.74 -17.63
N GLU A 340 23.84 6.41 -18.65
CA GLU A 340 24.92 5.91 -19.52
C GLU A 340 26.12 5.42 -18.69
N ALA A 341 26.59 6.22 -17.74
CA ALA A 341 27.70 5.84 -16.89
C ALA A 341 27.40 4.60 -16.02
N THR A 342 26.18 4.48 -15.48
CA THR A 342 25.78 3.30 -14.68
C THR A 342 25.61 2.03 -15.52
N LEU A 343 25.21 2.15 -16.79
CA LEU A 343 25.11 1.01 -17.71
C LEU A 343 26.49 0.51 -18.15
N LEU A 344 27.43 1.43 -18.37
CA LEU A 344 28.82 1.10 -18.72
C LEU A 344 29.60 0.47 -17.56
N GLN A 345 29.26 0.83 -16.32
CA GLN A 345 29.96 0.38 -15.12
C GLN A 345 28.96 -0.03 -14.03
N PRO A 346 28.25 -1.15 -14.21
CA PRO A 346 27.26 -1.58 -13.24
C PRO A 346 27.93 -1.98 -11.93
N ALA A 347 27.42 -1.45 -10.82
CA ALA A 347 27.90 -1.80 -9.48
C ALA A 347 27.53 -3.24 -9.05
N SER A 348 26.45 -3.80 -9.62
CA SER A 348 26.03 -5.23 -9.52
C SER A 348 24.87 -5.52 -10.50
N ASP A 349 24.55 -6.80 -10.74
CA ASP A 349 23.38 -7.20 -11.56
C ASP A 349 22.05 -6.66 -11.03
N ALA A 350 21.89 -6.60 -9.71
CA ALA A 350 20.68 -6.05 -9.09
C ALA A 350 20.49 -4.57 -9.42
N LEU A 351 21.57 -3.79 -9.33
CA LEU A 351 21.58 -2.35 -9.60
C LEU A 351 21.50 -2.03 -11.09
N LEU A 352 22.05 -2.90 -11.94
CA LEU A 352 21.91 -2.80 -13.40
C LEU A 352 20.44 -2.81 -13.85
N GLY A 353 19.60 -3.58 -13.16
CA GLY A 353 18.16 -3.55 -13.42
C GLY A 353 17.52 -2.17 -13.20
N GLU A 354 17.91 -1.46 -12.14
CA GLU A 354 17.43 -0.11 -11.86
C GLU A 354 17.85 0.86 -12.99
N SER A 355 19.09 0.73 -13.48
CA SER A 355 19.60 1.54 -14.62
C SER A 355 18.82 1.28 -15.90
N VAL A 356 18.38 0.04 -16.14
CA VAL A 356 17.51 -0.30 -17.27
C VAL A 356 16.13 0.34 -17.14
N ASP A 357 15.52 0.35 -15.95
CA ASP A 357 14.22 0.99 -15.74
C ASP A 357 14.29 2.51 -15.95
N LEU A 358 15.40 3.13 -15.57
CA LEU A 358 15.60 4.55 -15.82
C LEU A 358 15.86 4.83 -17.30
N ALA A 359 16.61 3.96 -18.00
CA ALA A 359 16.76 4.03 -19.45
C ALA A 359 15.42 3.91 -20.19
N GLU A 360 14.49 3.07 -19.71
CA GLU A 360 13.10 3.01 -20.22
C GLU A 360 12.41 4.37 -20.12
N ARG A 361 12.53 5.05 -18.97
CA ARG A 361 11.90 6.36 -18.73
C ARG A 361 12.51 7.47 -19.58
N ILE A 362 13.82 7.42 -19.81
CA ILE A 362 14.54 8.39 -20.65
C ILE A 362 14.23 8.15 -22.13
N ALA A 363 14.17 6.88 -22.54
CA ALA A 363 13.87 6.43 -23.90
C ALA A 363 14.75 7.07 -24.99
N ASP A 364 16.01 7.41 -24.68
CA ASP A 364 16.94 8.00 -25.64
C ASP A 364 17.65 6.90 -26.47
N PRO A 365 17.66 7.01 -27.81
CA PRO A 365 18.37 6.08 -28.72
C PRO A 365 19.83 5.80 -28.39
N VAL A 366 20.57 6.76 -27.80
CA VAL A 366 21.98 6.60 -27.43
C VAL A 366 22.19 5.47 -26.40
N LEU A 367 21.17 5.16 -25.59
CA LEU A 367 21.24 4.13 -24.56
C LEU A 367 21.09 2.71 -25.13
N LEU A 368 20.55 2.55 -26.35
CA LEU A 368 20.26 1.25 -26.94
C LEU A 368 21.46 0.27 -26.97
N PRO A 369 22.66 0.66 -27.46
CA PRO A 369 23.83 -0.23 -27.47
C PRO A 369 24.37 -0.58 -26.08
N LEU A 370 23.97 0.16 -25.04
CA LEU A 370 24.44 -0.02 -23.66
C LEU A 370 23.52 -0.93 -22.85
N LEU A 371 22.32 -1.22 -23.34
CA LEU A 371 21.40 -2.11 -22.64
C LEU A 371 21.97 -3.54 -22.60
N PRO A 372 21.98 -4.18 -21.42
CA PRO A 372 22.61 -5.48 -21.25
C PRO A 372 21.89 -6.58 -22.03
N THR A 373 22.63 -7.61 -22.42
CA THR A 373 22.09 -8.84 -23.06
C THR A 373 21.83 -9.96 -22.05
N ASN A 374 21.93 -9.67 -20.74
CA ASN A 374 21.79 -10.64 -19.66
C ASN A 374 20.37 -11.26 -19.63
N SER A 375 20.30 -12.59 -19.61
CA SER A 375 19.06 -13.37 -19.54
C SER A 375 18.15 -13.01 -18.36
N LEU A 376 18.71 -12.65 -17.19
CA LEU A 376 17.93 -12.33 -15.99
C LEU A 376 17.15 -11.01 -16.11
N LEU A 377 17.65 -10.07 -16.93
CA LEU A 377 17.02 -8.77 -17.15
C LEU A 377 16.29 -8.69 -18.49
N HIS A 378 16.22 -9.80 -19.23
CA HIS A 378 15.73 -9.83 -20.62
C HIS A 378 14.39 -9.11 -20.80
N GLN A 379 13.38 -9.36 -19.96
CA GLN A 379 12.08 -8.68 -20.09
C GLN A 379 12.14 -7.18 -19.75
N ARG A 380 12.93 -6.77 -18.76
CA ARG A 380 13.13 -5.33 -18.44
C ARG A 380 13.84 -4.62 -19.60
N VAL A 381 14.85 -5.26 -20.18
CA VAL A 381 15.58 -4.74 -21.34
C VAL A 381 14.67 -4.60 -22.55
N LEU A 382 13.83 -5.59 -22.85
CA LEU A 382 12.88 -5.49 -23.96
C LEU A 382 11.87 -4.35 -23.79
N LYS A 383 11.43 -4.10 -22.55
CA LYS A 383 10.56 -2.97 -22.22
C LYS A 383 11.27 -1.62 -22.42
N ALA A 384 12.53 -1.50 -21.97
CA ALA A 384 13.35 -0.31 -22.25
C ALA A 384 13.59 -0.11 -23.76
N ARG A 385 13.90 -1.19 -24.49
CA ARG A 385 14.05 -1.16 -25.96
C ARG A 385 12.77 -0.72 -26.66
N LEU A 386 11.60 -1.14 -26.18
CA LEU A 386 10.30 -0.71 -26.74
C LEU A 386 10.08 0.80 -26.57
N ALA A 387 10.43 1.35 -25.40
CA ALA A 387 10.36 2.79 -25.14
C ALA A 387 11.33 3.55 -26.07
N ILE A 388 12.58 3.10 -26.17
CA ILE A 388 13.60 3.69 -27.06
C ILE A 388 13.17 3.60 -28.54
N ALA A 389 12.57 2.47 -28.96
CA ALA A 389 12.10 2.27 -30.32
C ALA A 389 11.09 3.35 -30.75
N ALA A 390 10.30 3.89 -29.81
CA ALA A 390 9.36 4.97 -30.10
C ALA A 390 10.05 6.26 -30.59
N ASN A 391 11.29 6.48 -30.18
CA ASN A 391 12.10 7.67 -30.46
C ASN A 391 13.17 7.45 -31.54
N LEU A 392 13.24 6.25 -32.14
CA LEU A 392 14.12 5.99 -33.28
C LEU A 392 13.61 6.71 -34.54
N THR A 393 14.51 7.45 -35.20
CA THR A 393 14.25 8.16 -36.46
C THR A 393 14.38 7.27 -37.69
N ASP A 394 15.35 6.35 -37.70
CA ASP A 394 15.53 5.40 -38.80
C ASP A 394 14.44 4.31 -38.80
N LYS A 395 13.58 4.33 -39.83
CA LYS A 395 12.47 3.40 -39.97
C LYS A 395 12.95 1.94 -40.04
N ALA A 396 14.05 1.66 -40.73
CA ALA A 396 14.53 0.29 -40.92
C ALA A 396 15.00 -0.33 -39.59
N SER A 397 15.81 0.41 -38.82
CA SER A 397 16.26 -0.01 -37.49
C SER A 397 15.11 -0.13 -36.50
N ARG A 398 14.15 0.80 -36.56
CA ARG A 398 12.94 0.73 -35.73
C ARG A 398 12.11 -0.52 -36.02
N LEU A 399 11.88 -0.85 -37.30
CA LEU A 399 11.18 -2.07 -37.68
C LEU A 399 11.89 -3.34 -37.19
N ARG A 400 13.22 -3.43 -37.37
CA ARG A 400 14.01 -4.58 -36.89
C ARG A 400 13.91 -4.75 -35.37
N LEU A 401 14.13 -3.66 -34.62
CA LEU A 401 14.08 -3.68 -33.16
C LEU A 401 12.70 -4.09 -32.64
N LEU A 402 11.63 -3.56 -33.23
CA LEU A 402 10.26 -3.91 -32.83
C LEU A 402 9.91 -5.37 -33.16
N ASP A 403 10.41 -5.93 -34.28
CA ASP A 403 10.23 -7.35 -34.61
C ASP A 403 10.96 -8.25 -33.59
N GLU A 404 12.21 -7.91 -33.24
CA GLU A 404 12.95 -8.60 -32.18
C GLU A 404 12.19 -8.59 -30.85
N ILE A 405 11.64 -7.45 -30.45
CA ILE A 405 10.84 -7.33 -29.21
C ILE A 405 9.57 -8.17 -29.29
N ALA A 406 8.83 -8.11 -30.41
CA ALA A 406 7.59 -8.85 -30.61
C ALA A 406 7.81 -10.37 -30.56
N ARG A 407 8.97 -10.87 -31.03
CA ARG A 407 9.32 -12.30 -30.97
C ARG A 407 9.92 -12.72 -29.63
N GLY A 408 10.69 -11.84 -28.99
CA GLY A 408 11.50 -12.17 -27.81
C GLY A 408 10.81 -11.94 -26.46
N SER A 409 9.74 -11.14 -26.41
CA SER A 409 9.07 -10.80 -25.15
C SER A 409 8.04 -11.86 -24.73
N THR A 410 8.08 -12.26 -23.46
CA THR A 410 7.03 -13.09 -22.83
C THR A 410 5.93 -12.24 -22.19
N ASP A 411 6.18 -10.95 -21.98
CA ASP A 411 5.21 -9.99 -21.45
C ASP A 411 4.23 -9.54 -22.55
N ARG A 412 2.93 -9.79 -22.34
CA ARG A 412 1.87 -9.45 -23.30
C ARG A 412 1.83 -7.95 -23.60
N GLY A 413 2.03 -7.10 -22.59
CA GLY A 413 1.99 -5.64 -22.75
C GLY A 413 3.10 -5.12 -23.67
N THR A 414 4.33 -5.57 -23.44
CA THR A 414 5.52 -5.24 -24.23
C THR A 414 5.37 -5.77 -25.66
N ARG A 415 4.90 -7.02 -25.83
CA ARG A 415 4.68 -7.62 -27.14
C ARG A 415 3.62 -6.86 -27.95
N THR A 416 2.43 -6.65 -27.38
CA THR A 416 1.35 -5.91 -28.05
C THR A 416 1.73 -4.45 -28.31
N GLY A 417 2.51 -3.83 -27.42
CA GLY A 417 3.09 -2.51 -27.63
C GLY A 417 4.02 -2.45 -28.85
N ALA A 418 4.90 -3.44 -29.02
CA ALA A 418 5.79 -3.54 -30.17
C ALA A 418 5.00 -3.75 -31.47
N ILE A 419 4.05 -4.68 -31.47
CA ILE A 419 3.19 -4.97 -32.63
C ILE A 419 2.35 -3.74 -33.02
N ARG A 420 1.84 -2.99 -32.05
CA ARG A 420 1.13 -1.72 -32.33
C ARG A 420 2.02 -0.72 -33.08
N GLN A 421 3.26 -0.53 -32.64
CA GLN A 421 4.20 0.35 -33.32
C GLN A 421 4.54 -0.16 -34.73
N LEU A 422 4.74 -1.47 -34.91
CA LEU A 422 4.95 -2.09 -36.23
C LEU A 422 3.79 -1.82 -37.19
N LYS A 423 2.54 -2.00 -36.72
CA LYS A 423 1.34 -1.71 -37.51
C LYS A 423 1.29 -0.25 -37.94
N ASN A 424 1.60 0.68 -37.04
CA ASN A 424 1.64 2.11 -37.35
C ASN A 424 2.72 2.47 -38.39
N LEU A 425 3.75 1.64 -38.54
CA LEU A 425 4.80 1.79 -39.57
C LEU A 425 4.45 1.10 -40.90
N GLY A 426 3.29 0.43 -40.98
CA GLY A 426 2.78 -0.26 -42.16
C GLY A 426 3.24 -1.73 -42.29
N ALA A 427 3.78 -2.34 -41.24
CA ALA A 427 4.15 -3.75 -41.27
C ALA A 427 2.92 -4.66 -41.17
N ASP A 428 2.94 -5.81 -41.85
CA ASP A 428 1.96 -6.87 -41.61
C ASP A 428 2.20 -7.46 -40.23
N THR A 429 1.22 -7.29 -39.33
CA THR A 429 1.31 -7.73 -37.94
C THR A 429 0.55 -9.02 -37.68
N SER A 430 -0.21 -9.52 -38.67
CA SER A 430 -0.92 -10.80 -38.55
C SER A 430 0.04 -11.98 -38.41
N LEU A 431 1.28 -11.84 -38.90
CA LEU A 431 2.28 -12.90 -38.88
C LEU A 431 2.61 -13.40 -37.47
N TYR A 432 2.55 -12.53 -36.44
CA TYR A 432 2.88 -12.93 -35.07
C TYR A 432 1.83 -13.88 -34.50
N ALA A 433 0.55 -13.54 -34.67
CA ALA A 433 -0.57 -14.39 -34.26
C ALA A 433 -0.61 -15.67 -35.11
N ARG A 434 -0.45 -15.55 -36.44
CA ARG A 434 -0.46 -16.68 -37.38
C ARG A 434 0.66 -17.68 -37.13
N ALA A 435 1.86 -17.21 -36.80
CA ALA A 435 2.99 -18.10 -36.48
C ALA A 435 2.73 -18.94 -35.22
N ALA A 436 1.93 -18.43 -34.28
CA ALA A 436 1.45 -19.15 -33.11
C ALA A 436 0.14 -19.95 -33.37
N GLY A 437 -0.31 -20.01 -34.62
CA GLY A 437 -1.51 -20.73 -35.06
C GLY A 437 -2.82 -20.00 -34.87
N PHE A 438 -2.81 -18.76 -34.41
CA PHE A 438 -4.04 -17.98 -34.24
C PHE A 438 -4.57 -17.43 -35.56
N LEU A 439 -5.88 -17.24 -35.60
CA LEU A 439 -6.61 -16.60 -36.68
C LEU A 439 -6.91 -15.15 -36.28
N PRO A 440 -6.13 -14.14 -36.76
CA PRO A 440 -6.25 -12.76 -36.25
C PRO A 440 -7.25 -11.89 -37.03
N ARG A 441 -7.65 -12.31 -38.23
CA ARG A 441 -8.50 -11.54 -39.15
C ARG A 441 -9.88 -12.16 -39.22
N TRP A 442 -10.92 -11.35 -38.97
CA TRP A 442 -12.30 -11.79 -38.99
C TRP A 442 -13.20 -10.72 -39.61
N HIS A 443 -14.25 -11.16 -40.30
CA HIS A 443 -15.41 -10.34 -40.54
C HIS A 443 -16.30 -10.42 -39.30
N VAL A 444 -16.57 -9.31 -38.65
CA VAL A 444 -17.37 -9.24 -37.43
C VAL A 444 -18.70 -8.57 -37.70
N LEU A 445 -19.77 -9.15 -37.15
CA LEU A 445 -21.13 -8.64 -37.24
C LEU A 445 -21.77 -8.59 -35.85
N GLY A 446 -22.33 -7.43 -35.51
CA GLY A 446 -23.04 -7.28 -34.25
C GLY A 446 -23.26 -5.84 -33.78
N SER A 447 -23.69 -5.67 -32.55
CA SER A 447 -24.15 -6.73 -31.64
C SER A 447 -25.66 -6.99 -31.75
N PHE A 448 -26.09 -8.14 -31.25
CA PHE A 448 -27.45 -8.64 -31.23
C PHE A 448 -27.92 -8.86 -29.79
N PRO A 449 -29.21 -8.78 -29.46
CA PRO A 449 -29.70 -9.14 -28.14
C PRO A 449 -29.31 -10.58 -27.77
N LYS A 450 -28.77 -10.79 -26.56
CA LYS A 450 -28.52 -12.14 -26.04
C LYS A 450 -29.86 -12.84 -25.80
N ALA A 451 -30.01 -14.03 -26.39
CA ALA A 451 -31.20 -14.84 -26.20
C ALA A 451 -31.25 -15.43 -24.79
N THR A 452 -32.46 -15.64 -24.27
CA THR A 452 -32.69 -16.20 -22.93
C THR A 452 -32.66 -17.72 -22.90
N ASP A 453 -32.90 -18.39 -24.02
CA ASP A 453 -32.85 -19.85 -24.16
C ASP A 453 -31.44 -20.32 -24.54
N PRO A 454 -30.76 -21.12 -23.69
CA PRO A 454 -29.46 -21.72 -24.02
C PRO A 454 -29.43 -22.51 -25.34
N LYS A 455 -30.52 -23.21 -25.71
CA LYS A 455 -30.55 -24.00 -26.94
C LYS A 455 -30.46 -23.13 -28.20
N SER A 456 -30.95 -21.90 -28.12
CA SER A 456 -30.81 -20.92 -29.21
C SER A 456 -29.36 -20.48 -29.44
N PHE A 457 -28.46 -20.75 -28.49
CA PHE A 457 -27.06 -20.41 -28.61
C PHE A 457 -26.36 -21.28 -29.67
N GLU A 458 -26.77 -22.54 -29.80
CA GLU A 458 -26.27 -23.53 -30.77
C GLU A 458 -26.87 -23.38 -32.19
N MET A 459 -27.62 -22.30 -32.44
CA MET A 459 -28.18 -21.97 -33.75
C MET A 459 -27.63 -20.63 -34.30
N HIS A 460 -27.58 -20.51 -35.62
CA HIS A 460 -27.22 -19.27 -36.33
C HIS A 460 -28.06 -19.10 -37.61
N PRO A 461 -28.27 -17.86 -38.09
CA PRO A 461 -29.09 -17.59 -39.28
C PRO A 461 -28.33 -17.78 -40.61
N PHE A 462 -27.08 -18.22 -40.58
CA PHE A 462 -26.18 -18.24 -41.75
C PHE A 462 -25.98 -19.66 -42.32
N ALA A 463 -27.06 -20.39 -42.58
CA ALA A 463 -27.00 -21.81 -42.96
C ALA A 463 -26.14 -22.09 -44.23
N ALA A 464 -26.10 -21.16 -45.18
CA ALA A 464 -25.27 -21.25 -46.40
C ALA A 464 -23.93 -20.46 -46.30
N GLY A 465 -23.57 -20.00 -45.10
CA GLY A 465 -22.55 -18.97 -44.90
C GLY A 465 -23.13 -17.55 -45.03
N PRO A 466 -22.46 -16.51 -44.48
CA PRO A 466 -22.94 -15.14 -44.57
C PRO A 466 -22.56 -14.48 -45.90
N THR A 467 -23.51 -13.74 -46.50
CA THR A 467 -23.21 -12.81 -47.60
C THR A 467 -22.61 -11.53 -47.05
N LEU A 468 -21.29 -11.36 -47.16
CA LEU A 468 -20.55 -10.29 -46.47
C LEU A 468 -20.91 -8.87 -46.94
N ASP A 469 -21.33 -8.72 -48.20
CA ASP A 469 -21.64 -7.41 -48.82
C ASP A 469 -23.06 -6.91 -48.53
N GLN A 470 -23.95 -7.80 -48.06
CA GLN A 470 -25.34 -7.47 -47.78
C GLN A 470 -25.55 -7.12 -46.30
N PRO A 471 -26.35 -6.08 -45.99
CA PRO A 471 -26.71 -5.79 -44.62
C PRO A 471 -27.60 -6.90 -44.06
N PHE A 472 -27.38 -7.25 -42.80
CA PHE A 472 -28.22 -8.13 -42.02
C PHE A 472 -29.23 -7.29 -41.21
N GLU A 473 -30.52 -7.43 -41.51
CA GLU A 473 -31.59 -6.68 -40.86
C GLU A 473 -31.89 -7.24 -39.47
N VAL A 474 -31.82 -6.39 -38.44
CA VAL A 474 -32.22 -6.76 -37.07
C VAL A 474 -33.10 -5.69 -36.45
N ARG A 475 -34.35 -6.07 -36.17
CA ARG A 475 -35.38 -5.18 -35.62
C ARG A 475 -35.49 -3.87 -36.43
N GLY A 476 -35.43 -3.98 -37.76
CA GLY A 476 -35.50 -2.85 -38.69
C GLY A 476 -34.25 -1.96 -38.74
N LYS A 477 -33.11 -2.42 -38.22
CA LYS A 477 -31.83 -1.73 -38.33
C LYS A 477 -30.83 -2.60 -39.11
N PRO A 478 -30.24 -2.08 -40.20
CA PRO A 478 -29.22 -2.82 -40.93
C PRO A 478 -27.92 -2.88 -40.13
N LYS A 479 -27.36 -4.09 -40.02
CA LYS A 479 -26.01 -4.34 -39.48
C LYS A 479 -25.14 -4.90 -40.60
N ARG A 480 -23.90 -4.42 -40.72
CA ARG A 480 -22.96 -4.86 -41.76
C ARG A 480 -21.77 -5.59 -41.14
N TRP A 481 -21.26 -6.58 -41.86
CA TRP A 481 -19.98 -7.21 -41.55
C TRP A 481 -18.86 -6.18 -41.69
N LYS A 482 -17.93 -6.18 -40.73
CA LYS A 482 -16.76 -5.31 -40.72
C LYS A 482 -15.52 -6.15 -40.59
N GLN A 483 -14.52 -5.93 -41.44
CA GLN A 483 -13.21 -6.53 -41.21
C GLN A 483 -12.61 -5.98 -39.92
N HIS A 484 -12.09 -6.90 -39.11
CA HIS A 484 -11.40 -6.61 -37.88
C HIS A 484 -10.16 -7.50 -37.80
N GLU A 485 -9.03 -6.89 -37.48
CA GLU A 485 -7.75 -7.58 -37.31
C GLU A 485 -7.16 -7.20 -35.95
N THR A 486 -6.94 -8.21 -35.12
CA THR A 486 -6.25 -8.01 -33.84
C THR A 486 -4.75 -7.83 -34.03
N ILE A 487 -4.16 -7.01 -33.17
CA ILE A 487 -2.70 -6.86 -33.02
C ILE A 487 -2.16 -7.67 -31.83
N ASP A 488 -3.02 -8.42 -31.16
CA ASP A 488 -2.63 -9.27 -30.05
C ASP A 488 -1.99 -10.56 -30.59
N ALA A 489 -0.77 -10.86 -30.17
CA ALA A 489 -0.05 -12.05 -30.60
C ALA A 489 -0.71 -13.35 -30.14
N ASP A 490 -1.54 -13.30 -29.08
CA ASP A 490 -2.32 -14.42 -28.60
C ASP A 490 -3.69 -14.52 -29.31
N GLY A 491 -3.90 -13.74 -30.38
CA GLY A 491 -5.07 -13.83 -31.25
C GLY A 491 -6.36 -13.35 -30.61
N HIS A 492 -6.31 -12.63 -29.48
CA HIS A 492 -7.50 -12.09 -28.81
C HIS A 492 -8.13 -11.00 -29.65
N VAL A 493 -9.35 -11.25 -30.12
CA VAL A 493 -10.16 -10.32 -30.90
C VAL A 493 -11.12 -9.61 -29.96
N ASP A 494 -10.89 -8.32 -29.74
CA ASP A 494 -11.72 -7.45 -28.91
C ASP A 494 -12.96 -6.99 -29.67
N LEU A 495 -14.14 -7.33 -29.14
CA LEU A 495 -15.47 -7.00 -29.67
C LEU A 495 -16.14 -5.84 -28.93
N THR A 496 -15.48 -5.25 -27.92
CA THR A 496 -16.03 -4.16 -27.11
C THR A 496 -16.28 -2.88 -27.89
N PHE A 497 -15.83 -2.76 -29.15
CA PHE A 497 -16.20 -1.68 -30.06
C PHE A 497 -17.64 -1.78 -30.59
N LEU A 498 -18.29 -2.94 -30.46
CA LEU A 498 -19.70 -3.13 -30.85
C LEU A 498 -20.65 -2.52 -29.82
N ARG A 499 -21.86 -2.14 -30.25
CA ARG A 499 -22.89 -1.57 -29.36
C ARG A 499 -24.27 -2.17 -29.63
N PRO A 500 -25.03 -2.52 -28.56
CA PRO A 500 -24.62 -2.58 -27.14
C PRO A 500 -23.53 -3.64 -26.86
N ASN A 501 -22.70 -3.43 -25.83
CA ASN A 501 -21.59 -4.33 -25.46
C ASN A 501 -21.85 -5.13 -24.16
N SER A 502 -23.11 -5.21 -23.72
CA SER A 502 -23.57 -5.98 -22.58
C SER A 502 -24.91 -6.63 -22.93
N ASN A 503 -25.16 -7.81 -22.38
CA ASN A 503 -26.32 -8.64 -22.69
C ASN A 503 -26.53 -8.80 -24.21
N ALA A 504 -25.43 -9.07 -24.90
CA ALA A 504 -25.37 -9.06 -26.35
C ALA A 504 -24.66 -10.30 -26.92
N VAL A 505 -24.78 -10.49 -28.24
CA VAL A 505 -24.12 -11.53 -29.02
C VAL A 505 -23.50 -10.91 -30.26
N ALA A 506 -22.37 -11.42 -30.71
CA ALA A 506 -21.72 -11.05 -31.95
C ALA A 506 -21.33 -12.32 -32.72
N TYR A 507 -21.22 -12.17 -34.04
CA TYR A 507 -20.71 -13.22 -34.91
C TYR A 507 -19.39 -12.76 -35.52
N ALA A 508 -18.46 -13.69 -35.68
CA ALA A 508 -17.23 -13.52 -36.40
C ALA A 508 -17.10 -14.62 -37.46
N PHE A 509 -16.77 -14.24 -38.69
CA PHE A 509 -16.67 -15.14 -39.83
C PHE A 509 -15.29 -15.02 -40.50
N LEU A 510 -14.76 -16.14 -40.95
CA LEU A 510 -13.51 -16.21 -41.69
C LEU A 510 -13.58 -17.32 -42.75
N GLU A 511 -13.05 -17.04 -43.93
CA GLU A 511 -12.68 -18.05 -44.92
C GLU A 511 -11.19 -18.38 -44.78
N LEU A 512 -10.86 -19.66 -44.72
CA LEU A 512 -9.49 -20.16 -44.57
C LEU A 512 -9.20 -21.19 -45.66
N ASP A 513 -8.21 -20.93 -46.52
CA ASP A 513 -7.71 -21.92 -47.46
C ASP A 513 -6.78 -22.92 -46.78
N TRP A 514 -6.94 -24.20 -47.09
CA TRP A 514 -6.20 -25.28 -46.45
C TRP A 514 -5.65 -26.29 -47.48
N PRO A 515 -4.40 -26.77 -47.36
CA PRO A 515 -3.71 -27.48 -48.45
C PRO A 515 -4.21 -28.91 -48.71
N ARG A 516 -4.80 -29.58 -47.72
CA ARG A 516 -5.21 -30.99 -47.80
C ARG A 516 -6.35 -31.30 -46.84
N ALA A 517 -7.19 -32.28 -47.13
CA ALA A 517 -8.21 -32.70 -46.17
C ALA A 517 -7.54 -33.42 -44.98
N GLU A 518 -7.76 -32.94 -43.75
CA GLU A 518 -7.18 -33.53 -42.55
C GLU A 518 -7.95 -33.22 -41.26
N LYS A 519 -7.69 -34.01 -40.22
CA LYS A 519 -8.20 -33.78 -38.86
C LYS A 519 -7.45 -32.61 -38.23
N ILE A 520 -8.20 -31.68 -37.66
CA ILE A 520 -7.66 -30.47 -37.04
C ILE A 520 -8.27 -30.31 -35.65
N THR A 521 -7.46 -29.81 -34.73
CA THR A 521 -7.91 -29.36 -33.41
C THR A 521 -7.99 -27.83 -33.42
N LEU A 522 -9.16 -27.29 -33.12
CA LEU A 522 -9.32 -25.85 -32.87
C LEU A 522 -9.34 -25.60 -31.37
N LYS A 523 -8.39 -24.80 -30.88
CA LYS A 523 -8.36 -24.31 -29.51
C LYS A 523 -9.06 -22.96 -29.47
N VAL A 524 -10.01 -22.79 -28.55
CA VAL A 524 -10.90 -21.63 -28.53
C VAL A 524 -10.85 -20.97 -27.16
N GLY A 525 -10.74 -19.65 -27.14
CA GLY A 525 -10.92 -18.82 -25.95
C GLY A 525 -12.07 -17.85 -26.15
N SER A 526 -12.82 -17.55 -25.08
CA SER A 526 -13.87 -16.53 -25.11
C SER A 526 -14.09 -15.90 -23.75
N ASP A 527 -14.36 -14.59 -23.75
CA ASP A 527 -15.07 -13.90 -22.66
C ASP A 527 -16.56 -14.14 -22.89
N ASP A 528 -17.22 -14.74 -21.90
CA ASP A 528 -18.52 -15.40 -21.94
C ASP A 528 -18.63 -16.58 -22.92
N GLY A 529 -19.85 -16.98 -23.28
CA GLY A 529 -20.13 -18.19 -24.03
C GLY A 529 -19.71 -18.10 -25.50
N VAL A 530 -19.33 -19.25 -26.08
CA VAL A 530 -18.88 -19.37 -27.47
C VAL A 530 -19.51 -20.56 -28.18
N ALA A 531 -19.87 -20.39 -29.44
CA ALA A 531 -20.22 -21.48 -30.34
C ALA A 531 -19.44 -21.32 -31.65
N LEU A 532 -18.92 -22.43 -32.17
CA LEU A 532 -18.05 -22.50 -33.33
C LEU A 532 -18.60 -23.51 -34.33
N TRP A 533 -18.80 -23.04 -35.56
CA TRP A 533 -19.16 -23.88 -36.71
C TRP A 533 -18.00 -23.91 -37.70
N VAL A 534 -17.80 -25.09 -38.29
CA VAL A 534 -16.82 -25.33 -39.35
C VAL A 534 -17.58 -25.94 -40.52
N ASN A 535 -17.54 -25.28 -41.68
CA ASN A 535 -18.25 -25.70 -42.89
C ASN A 535 -19.75 -25.97 -42.65
N GLY A 536 -20.38 -25.14 -41.82
CA GLY A 536 -21.81 -25.24 -41.46
C GLY A 536 -22.14 -26.28 -40.38
N GLN A 537 -21.17 -27.10 -39.95
CA GLN A 537 -21.36 -28.08 -38.87
C GLN A 537 -20.94 -27.50 -37.52
N LEU A 538 -21.77 -27.67 -36.49
CA LEU A 538 -21.45 -27.24 -35.13
C LEU A 538 -20.28 -28.09 -34.59
N ALA A 539 -19.13 -27.47 -34.41
CA ALA A 539 -17.91 -28.14 -33.93
C ALA A 539 -17.76 -28.04 -32.41
N HIS A 540 -18.22 -26.94 -31.80
CA HIS A 540 -18.18 -26.74 -30.36
C HIS A 540 -19.21 -25.70 -29.91
N ALA A 541 -19.77 -25.88 -28.71
CA ALA A 541 -20.60 -24.90 -28.05
C ALA A 541 -20.37 -24.94 -26.53
N ASN A 542 -20.28 -23.77 -25.92
CA ASN A 542 -20.18 -23.60 -24.48
C ASN A 542 -20.90 -22.30 -24.08
N PHE A 543 -22.13 -22.41 -23.60
CA PHE A 543 -22.92 -21.26 -23.16
C PHE A 543 -22.71 -21.02 -21.66
N THR A 544 -21.70 -20.22 -21.33
CA THR A 544 -21.30 -19.91 -19.94
C THR A 544 -21.00 -18.43 -19.77
N THR A 545 -20.85 -17.99 -18.52
CA THR A 545 -20.29 -16.67 -18.18
C THR A 545 -18.90 -16.85 -17.59
N ARG A 546 -17.87 -16.21 -18.18
CA ARG A 546 -16.45 -16.38 -17.82
C ARG A 546 -15.59 -15.29 -18.43
N GLY A 547 -14.43 -14.97 -17.85
CA GLY A 547 -13.42 -14.16 -18.56
C GLY A 547 -12.67 -14.98 -19.62
N ILE A 548 -12.06 -14.28 -20.59
CA ILE A 548 -11.25 -14.94 -21.63
C ILE A 548 -10.03 -15.66 -21.03
N ARG A 549 -9.80 -16.88 -21.53
CA ARG A 549 -8.56 -17.61 -21.37
C ARG A 549 -8.21 -18.27 -22.69
N THR A 550 -6.97 -18.09 -23.14
CA THR A 550 -6.44 -18.72 -24.36
C THR A 550 -6.56 -20.25 -24.25
N ASP A 551 -7.01 -20.89 -25.33
CA ASP A 551 -7.12 -22.35 -25.46
C ASP A 551 -7.99 -23.05 -24.40
N ASN A 552 -8.94 -22.35 -23.79
CA ASN A 552 -9.78 -22.89 -22.70
C ASN A 552 -10.75 -23.98 -23.17
N ASP A 553 -11.20 -23.90 -24.43
CA ASP A 553 -12.05 -24.89 -25.08
C ASP A 553 -11.31 -25.60 -26.22
N THR A 554 -11.77 -26.79 -26.59
CA THR A 554 -11.19 -27.59 -27.67
C THR A 554 -12.28 -28.20 -28.54
N ALA A 555 -12.21 -27.94 -29.84
CA ALA A 555 -13.10 -28.51 -30.85
C ALA A 555 -12.28 -29.40 -31.80
N LYS A 556 -12.66 -30.67 -31.95
CA LYS A 556 -12.08 -31.55 -32.98
C LYS A 556 -12.93 -31.48 -34.23
N THR A 557 -12.32 -31.21 -35.36
CA THR A 557 -13.02 -31.04 -36.64
C THR A 557 -12.20 -31.60 -37.81
N HIS A 558 -12.75 -31.51 -39.01
CA HIS A 558 -12.06 -31.86 -40.25
C HIS A 558 -12.03 -30.64 -41.16
N PHE A 559 -10.84 -30.27 -41.62
CA PHE A 559 -10.70 -29.32 -42.70
C PHE A 559 -10.72 -30.05 -44.04
N LEU A 560 -11.34 -29.43 -45.02
CA LEU A 560 -11.33 -29.86 -46.42
C LEU A 560 -10.11 -29.27 -47.11
N LYS A 561 -9.68 -29.87 -48.22
CA LYS A 561 -8.75 -29.21 -49.14
C LYS A 561 -9.45 -28.01 -49.78
N GLY A 562 -8.79 -26.85 -49.82
CA GLY A 562 -9.33 -25.59 -50.31
C GLY A 562 -10.01 -24.77 -49.21
N LYS A 563 -11.05 -24.02 -49.56
CA LYS A 563 -11.74 -23.10 -48.65
C LYS A 563 -12.49 -23.84 -47.55
N ASN A 564 -12.28 -23.40 -46.32
CA ASN A 564 -13.04 -23.77 -45.13
C ASN A 564 -13.66 -22.52 -44.51
N HIS A 565 -14.90 -22.65 -44.05
CA HIS A 565 -15.68 -21.55 -43.46
C HIS A 565 -15.76 -21.74 -41.95
N LEU A 566 -15.28 -20.75 -41.20
CA LEU A 566 -15.40 -20.71 -39.75
C LEU A 566 -16.37 -19.61 -39.35
N LEU A 567 -17.36 -19.96 -38.55
CA LEU A 567 -18.28 -19.01 -37.92
C LEU A 567 -18.17 -19.17 -36.40
N VAL A 568 -17.91 -18.07 -35.72
CA VAL A 568 -17.90 -17.99 -34.26
C VAL A 568 -19.07 -17.12 -33.82
N LYS A 569 -19.78 -17.54 -32.78
CA LYS A 569 -20.77 -16.74 -32.07
C LYS A 569 -20.28 -16.57 -30.64
N VAL A 570 -20.21 -15.34 -30.17
CA VAL A 570 -19.74 -15.00 -28.82
C VAL A 570 -20.85 -14.25 -28.10
N SER A 571 -21.26 -14.74 -26.93
CA SER A 571 -22.19 -14.03 -26.05
C SER A 571 -21.46 -13.10 -25.09
N GLN A 572 -22.18 -12.15 -24.52
CA GLN A 572 -21.67 -11.25 -23.50
C GLN A 572 -22.75 -10.88 -22.48
N GLY A 573 -22.46 -11.06 -21.20
CA GLY A 573 -23.18 -10.53 -20.04
C GLY A 573 -22.73 -9.11 -19.70
N GLY A 574 -21.44 -8.87 -19.47
CA GLY A 574 -20.86 -7.54 -19.21
C GLY A 574 -19.35 -7.60 -18.90
N GLY A 575 -18.65 -6.47 -19.04
CA GLY A 575 -17.19 -6.39 -18.86
C GLY A 575 -16.41 -6.47 -20.18
N GLY A 576 -15.31 -7.23 -20.20
CA GLY A 576 -14.52 -7.51 -21.41
C GLY A 576 -15.30 -8.39 -22.39
N TRP A 577 -15.09 -8.24 -23.69
CA TRP A 577 -15.81 -9.03 -24.69
C TRP A 577 -14.88 -9.45 -25.82
N GLU A 578 -14.36 -10.67 -25.74
CA GLU A 578 -13.24 -11.10 -26.57
C GLU A 578 -13.39 -12.58 -26.97
N PHE A 579 -12.71 -12.98 -28.06
CA PHE A 579 -12.51 -14.40 -28.38
C PHE A 579 -11.17 -14.62 -29.10
N CYS A 580 -10.72 -15.86 -29.15
CA CYS A 580 -9.62 -16.27 -30.02
C CYS A 580 -9.82 -17.70 -30.53
N VAL A 581 -9.26 -18.01 -31.70
CA VAL A 581 -9.23 -19.35 -32.28
C VAL A 581 -7.82 -19.65 -32.75
N ARG A 582 -7.26 -20.77 -32.29
CA ARG A 582 -5.96 -21.29 -32.69
C ARG A 582 -6.11 -22.64 -33.39
N VAL A 583 -5.46 -22.77 -34.53
CA VAL A 583 -5.37 -24.01 -35.30
C VAL A 583 -4.22 -24.85 -34.76
N ALA A 584 -4.50 -26.11 -34.44
CA ALA A 584 -3.55 -27.09 -33.97
C ALA A 584 -3.74 -28.42 -34.72
N ASP A 585 -2.69 -29.23 -34.73
CA ASP A 585 -2.76 -30.59 -35.28
C ASP A 585 -3.66 -31.50 -34.44
N ASP A 586 -3.83 -32.74 -34.88
CA ASP A 586 -4.65 -33.75 -34.19
C ASP A 586 -4.12 -34.12 -32.79
N LYS A 587 -2.86 -33.77 -32.49
CA LYS A 587 -2.21 -33.92 -31.18
C LYS A 587 -2.29 -32.65 -30.32
N GLY A 588 -2.88 -31.57 -30.84
CA GLY A 588 -3.06 -30.31 -30.14
C GLY A 588 -1.84 -29.39 -30.17
N LYS A 589 -0.84 -29.65 -31.01
CA LYS A 589 0.29 -28.73 -31.23
C LYS A 589 -0.12 -27.62 -32.20
N PRO A 590 0.12 -26.34 -31.88
CA PRO A 590 -0.19 -25.22 -32.78
C PRO A 590 0.46 -25.38 -34.16
N ILE A 591 -0.29 -25.09 -35.22
CA ILE A 591 0.19 -25.09 -36.61
C ILE A 591 0.63 -23.67 -36.97
N ASP A 592 1.84 -23.51 -37.49
CA ASP A 592 2.33 -22.22 -38.00
C ASP A 592 1.61 -21.86 -39.31
N LEU A 593 0.70 -20.88 -39.27
CA LEU A 593 -0.13 -20.46 -40.41
C LEU A 593 0.59 -19.47 -41.35
N THR A 594 1.91 -19.31 -41.19
CA THR A 594 2.77 -18.51 -42.09
C THR A 594 3.56 -19.37 -43.08
N ARG A 595 3.47 -20.71 -42.98
CA ARG A 595 4.22 -21.67 -43.79
C ARG A 595 3.37 -22.39 -44.82
#